data_AF-A0A3P8UN25-F1
#
_entry.id   AF-A0A3P8UN25-F1
#
_cell.length_a   1.000
_cell.length_b   1.000
_cell.length_c   1.000
_cell.angle_alpha   90.00
_cell.angle_beta   90.00
_cell.angle_gamma   90.00
#
_symmetry.space_group_name_H-M   'P 1'
#
loop_
_entity.id
_entity.type
_entity.pdbx_description
1 polymer ?
#
loop_
_entity_poly.entity_id
_entity_poly.type
_entity_poly.pdbx_seq_one_letter_code
_entity_poly.pdbx_strand_id
1 'polypeptide(L)'
;MLIFELPRLSRAAVRVKRLSAHLSRAAMTTNHHNSSPPSAASGDVSTAAILIIGDEILKGHTSDTNSGFLTRSLRKLGVSVQRITVIPDIPEVIANEVALLSPQYTHLITSGGIGPTHDDVTFESIAMAFQEELVVHPELEQLVKQFFGTVDKDSAVMKLATVPCSAKLNYGTDPQTGKGLRYPLVSAWTMAQRLIVNFHRCRTNEGRLILLSLALTLMDEV
;
A
#
# COMPACT_ATOMS: atom_id res chain seq x y z
N MET A 1 4.30 5.31 45.76
CA MET A 1 4.08 3.85 45.68
C MET A 1 2.59 3.62 45.50
N LEU A 2 2.14 3.48 44.25
CA LEU A 2 0.75 3.18 43.90
C LEU A 2 0.80 2.22 42.71
N ILE A 3 0.29 1.02 42.96
CA ILE A 3 0.20 -0.13 42.07
C ILE A 3 -1.01 0.09 41.18
N PHE A 4 -0.86 0.04 39.86
CA PHE A 4 -1.98 -0.02 38.91
C PHE A 4 -1.97 -1.38 38.20
N GLU A 5 -3.07 -2.11 38.40
CA GLU A 5 -3.40 -3.38 37.76
C GLU A 5 -3.55 -3.23 36.24
N LEU A 6 -3.04 -4.20 35.49
CA LEU A 6 -3.26 -4.36 34.05
C LEU A 6 -4.65 -4.99 33.78
N PRO A 7 -5.45 -4.47 32.84
CA PRO A 7 -6.71 -5.10 32.45
C PRO A 7 -6.48 -6.44 31.74
N ARG A 8 -7.28 -7.43 32.14
CA ARG A 8 -7.30 -8.81 31.66
C ARG A 8 -7.61 -8.88 30.16
N LEU A 9 -6.71 -9.50 29.39
CA LEU A 9 -6.91 -9.85 27.99
C LEU A 9 -8.06 -10.86 27.84
N SER A 10 -9.02 -10.55 26.96
CA SER A 10 -10.14 -11.43 26.63
C SER A 10 -9.70 -12.61 25.76
N ARG A 11 -10.46 -13.73 25.86
CA ARG A 11 -10.15 -15.08 25.38
C ARG A 11 -10.02 -15.29 23.86
N ALA A 12 -9.91 -14.23 23.05
CA ALA A 12 -9.68 -14.33 21.61
C ALA A 12 -8.19 -14.31 21.22
N ALA A 13 -7.27 -13.99 22.15
CA ALA A 13 -5.82 -13.87 21.90
C ALA A 13 -5.00 -15.16 22.15
N VAL A 14 -5.62 -16.34 22.22
CA VAL A 14 -4.96 -17.59 22.67
C VAL A 14 -4.80 -18.67 21.57
N ARG A 15 -5.01 -18.36 20.27
CA ARG A 15 -5.01 -19.41 19.23
C ARG A 15 -4.07 -19.27 18.02
N VAL A 16 -2.96 -18.52 18.13
CA VAL A 16 -1.86 -18.60 17.13
C VAL A 16 -0.48 -18.59 17.80
N LYS A 17 -0.27 -19.44 18.82
CA LYS A 17 1.06 -19.63 19.43
C LYS A 17 1.39 -21.06 19.86
N ARG A 18 0.83 -22.05 19.15
CA ARG A 18 1.17 -23.47 19.32
C ARG A 18 1.20 -24.18 17.96
N LEU A 19 2.24 -23.94 17.18
CA LEU A 19 2.69 -24.89 16.15
C LEU A 19 4.14 -24.60 15.71
N SER A 20 5.12 -24.67 16.62
CA SER A 20 6.53 -24.85 16.21
C SER A 20 7.44 -25.49 17.27
N ALA A 21 6.87 -26.06 18.33
CA ALA A 21 7.65 -26.71 19.38
C ALA A 21 7.04 -28.07 19.66
N HIS A 22 7.42 -29.05 18.85
CA HIS A 22 7.52 -30.49 19.13
C HIS A 22 7.47 -31.22 17.80
N LEU A 23 8.62 -31.49 17.18
CA LEU A 23 8.90 -32.69 16.40
C LEU A 23 10.42 -32.74 16.15
N SER A 24 11.18 -32.98 17.22
CA SER A 24 12.59 -33.39 17.14
C SER A 24 12.80 -34.55 18.11
N ARG A 25 12.33 -35.73 17.73
CA ARG A 25 12.84 -37.02 18.25
C ARG A 25 12.22 -38.19 17.49
N ALA A 26 12.84 -38.55 16.38
CA ALA A 26 12.87 -39.92 15.87
C ALA A 26 14.06 -40.02 14.93
N ALA A 27 15.23 -40.27 15.51
CA ALA A 27 16.41 -40.66 14.75
C ALA A 27 16.44 -42.19 14.66
N MET A 28 17.01 -42.65 13.54
CA MET A 28 17.70 -43.93 13.31
C MET A 28 16.89 -45.09 12.72
N THR A 29 17.01 -45.27 11.40
CA THR A 29 17.70 -46.43 10.81
C THR A 29 18.42 -46.04 9.51
N THR A 30 19.60 -46.62 9.36
CA THR A 30 20.68 -46.53 8.35
C THR A 30 20.28 -46.48 6.86
N ASN A 31 20.87 -45.58 6.06
CA ASN A 31 21.94 -45.93 5.10
C ASN A 31 22.48 -44.73 4.29
N HIS A 32 23.69 -44.92 3.80
CA HIS A 32 24.69 -43.94 3.37
C HIS A 32 24.56 -43.62 1.87
N HIS A 33 24.30 -42.36 1.50
CA HIS A 33 24.88 -41.72 0.31
C HIS A 33 24.82 -40.20 0.42
N ASN A 34 25.93 -39.55 0.05
CA ASN A 34 26.27 -38.18 0.35
C ASN A 34 26.07 -37.32 -0.90
N SER A 35 25.10 -36.40 -0.90
CA SER A 35 25.15 -35.14 -1.66
C SER A 35 23.91 -34.28 -1.37
N SER A 36 24.12 -33.30 -0.49
CA SER A 36 23.39 -32.03 -0.29
C SER A 36 21.89 -32.08 0.06
N PRO A 37 21.46 -31.49 1.20
CA PRO A 37 20.04 -31.27 1.45
C PRO A 37 19.47 -30.24 0.45
N PRO A 38 18.20 -30.34 0.04
CA PRO A 38 17.54 -29.31 -0.74
C PRO A 38 17.63 -27.99 0.03
N SER A 39 18.17 -26.97 -0.65
CA SER A 39 18.25 -25.60 -0.17
C SER A 39 16.92 -25.21 0.46
N ALA A 40 16.98 -24.72 1.70
CA ALA A 40 15.88 -24.02 2.34
C ALA A 40 15.30 -23.00 1.34
N ALA A 41 13.96 -22.95 1.27
CA ALA A 41 13.22 -21.96 0.51
C ALA A 41 13.86 -20.58 0.73
N SER A 42 14.40 -20.00 -0.34
CA SER A 42 14.77 -18.58 -0.35
C SER A 42 13.49 -17.80 -0.14
N GLY A 43 13.23 -17.40 1.11
CA GLY A 43 12.18 -16.43 1.41
C GLY A 43 12.57 -15.14 0.74
N ASP A 44 12.06 -14.92 -0.48
CA ASP A 44 12.35 -13.74 -1.25
C ASP A 44 11.92 -12.53 -0.43
N VAL A 45 12.85 -11.61 -0.19
CA VAL A 45 12.59 -10.45 0.68
C VAL A 45 11.64 -9.54 -0.09
N SER A 46 10.40 -9.37 0.36
CA SER A 46 9.46 -8.43 -0.25
C SER A 46 10.10 -7.05 -0.36
N THR A 47 10.13 -6.51 -1.58
CA THR A 47 10.79 -5.23 -1.90
C THR A 47 9.77 -4.15 -2.26
N ALA A 48 10.13 -2.90 -2.02
CA ALA A 48 9.30 -1.78 -2.45
C ALA A 48 10.09 -0.63 -3.08
N ALA A 49 9.46 0.04 -4.03
CA ALA A 49 9.81 1.37 -4.48
C ALA A 49 8.72 2.38 -4.09
N ILE A 50 9.14 3.60 -3.78
CA ILE A 50 8.24 4.72 -3.47
C ILE A 50 8.41 5.77 -4.57
N LEU A 51 7.28 6.22 -5.12
CA LEU A 51 7.22 7.27 -6.12
C LEU A 51 6.46 8.48 -5.54
N ILE A 52 7.19 9.53 -5.20
CA ILE A 52 6.61 10.81 -4.78
C ILE A 52 6.36 11.65 -6.01
N ILE A 53 5.12 12.10 -6.19
CA ILE A 53 4.66 12.91 -7.32
C ILE A 53 4.25 14.26 -6.75
N GLY A 54 4.92 15.32 -7.17
CA GLY A 54 4.63 16.65 -6.62
C GLY A 54 5.71 17.66 -6.96
N ASP A 55 5.34 18.62 -7.80
CA ASP A 55 6.15 19.77 -8.17
C ASP A 55 6.61 20.58 -6.94
N GLU A 56 5.80 20.67 -5.89
CA GLU A 56 6.12 21.39 -4.67
C GLU A 56 7.27 20.77 -3.87
N ILE A 57 7.46 19.45 -4.01
CA ILE A 57 8.59 18.74 -3.41
C ILE A 57 9.86 19.07 -4.19
N LEU A 58 9.80 19.03 -5.54
CA LEU A 58 10.92 19.37 -6.41
C LEU A 58 11.36 20.83 -6.29
N LYS A 59 10.41 21.75 -6.11
CA LYS A 59 10.66 23.19 -5.90
C LYS A 59 11.13 23.49 -4.48
N GLY A 60 11.09 22.52 -3.56
CA GLY A 60 11.47 22.70 -2.16
C GLY A 60 10.50 23.56 -1.35
N HIS A 61 9.30 23.83 -1.87
CA HIS A 61 8.25 24.54 -1.13
C HIS A 61 7.70 23.71 0.03
N THR A 62 7.66 22.39 -0.17
CA THR A 62 7.20 21.42 0.83
C THR A 62 8.30 20.40 1.08
N SER A 63 8.59 20.13 2.35
CA SER A 63 9.48 19.03 2.71
C SER A 63 8.78 17.69 2.51
N ASP A 64 9.42 16.75 1.82
CA ASP A 64 8.92 15.38 1.74
C ASP A 64 8.94 14.71 3.12
N THR A 65 7.74 14.46 3.66
CA THR A 65 7.54 13.67 4.89
C THR A 65 6.94 12.29 4.62
N ASN A 66 6.50 12.05 3.38
CA ASN A 66 5.80 10.83 2.99
C ASN A 66 6.80 9.69 2.83
N SER A 67 7.93 9.90 2.17
CA SER A 67 8.99 8.89 2.00
C SER A 67 9.48 8.35 3.33
N GLY A 68 9.76 9.24 4.28
CA GLY A 68 10.21 8.86 5.62
C GLY A 68 9.14 8.08 6.39
N PHE A 69 7.87 8.47 6.26
CA PHE A 69 6.76 7.74 6.87
C PHE A 69 6.62 6.34 6.27
N LEU A 70 6.53 6.24 4.94
CA LEU A 70 6.34 5.00 4.20
C LEU A 70 7.48 4.02 4.47
N THR A 71 8.72 4.47 4.45
CA THR A 71 9.90 3.63 4.73
C THR A 71 9.84 3.02 6.13
N ARG A 72 9.51 3.81 7.16
CA ARG A 72 9.36 3.29 8.53
C ARG A 72 8.19 2.32 8.65
N SER A 73 7.10 2.59 7.94
CA SER A 73 5.89 1.78 7.92
C SER A 73 6.14 0.42 7.28
N LEU A 74 6.68 0.40 6.07
CA LEU A 74 7.01 -0.81 5.30
C LEU A 74 8.05 -1.67 6.02
N ARG A 75 9.06 -1.05 6.62
CA ARG A 75 10.05 -1.77 7.44
C ARG A 75 9.42 -2.54 8.60
N LYS A 76 8.38 -2.01 9.25
CA LYS A 76 7.66 -2.71 10.33
C LYS A 76 6.88 -3.93 9.81
N LEU A 77 6.53 -3.93 8.52
CA LEU A 77 5.86 -5.03 7.84
C LEU A 77 6.83 -6.04 7.23
N GLY A 78 8.15 -5.84 7.38
CA GLY A 78 9.15 -6.70 6.76
C GLY A 78 9.42 -6.41 5.28
N VAL A 79 8.86 -5.33 4.73
CA VAL A 79 9.09 -4.91 3.34
C VAL A 79 10.32 -4.00 3.26
N SER A 80 11.26 -4.36 2.40
CA SER A 80 12.50 -3.62 2.17
C SER A 80 12.31 -2.55 1.11
N VAL A 81 12.28 -1.27 1.51
CA VAL A 81 12.27 -0.16 0.55
C VAL A 81 13.67 -0.02 -0.06
N GLN A 82 13.76 -0.19 -1.37
CA GLN A 82 15.03 -0.18 -2.12
C GLN A 82 15.20 1.06 -3.00
N ARG A 83 14.11 1.75 -3.33
CA ARG A 83 14.14 2.95 -4.16
C ARG A 83 13.09 3.96 -3.74
N ILE A 84 13.46 5.23 -3.80
CA ILE A 84 12.57 6.37 -3.64
C ILE A 84 12.88 7.33 -4.78
N THR A 85 11.89 7.64 -5.61
CA THR A 85 11.99 8.63 -6.69
C THR A 85 11.01 9.77 -6.41
N VAL A 86 11.44 11.01 -6.67
CA VAL A 86 10.57 12.20 -6.66
C VAL A 86 10.48 12.73 -8.09
N ILE A 87 9.27 12.92 -8.62
CA ILE A 87 9.01 13.32 -10.00
C ILE A 87 7.96 14.45 -10.09
N PRO A 88 7.94 15.22 -11.20
CA PRO A 88 6.93 16.25 -11.41
C PRO A 88 5.56 15.66 -11.76
N ASP A 89 4.52 16.48 -11.65
CA ASP A 89 3.13 16.18 -12.05
C ASP A 89 2.96 16.19 -13.58
N ILE A 90 3.76 15.39 -14.29
CA ILE A 90 3.74 15.28 -15.75
C ILE A 90 3.30 13.86 -16.13
N PRO A 91 2.19 13.68 -16.87
CA PRO A 91 1.62 12.36 -17.12
C PRO A 91 2.61 11.35 -17.72
N GLU A 92 3.39 11.77 -18.72
CA GLU A 92 4.34 10.90 -19.40
C GLU A 92 5.51 10.52 -18.48
N VAL A 93 5.94 11.43 -17.59
CA VAL A 93 7.01 11.14 -16.63
C VAL A 93 6.55 10.13 -15.59
N ILE A 94 5.34 10.31 -15.06
CA ILE A 94 4.74 9.38 -14.10
C ILE A 94 4.54 8.02 -14.75
N ALA A 95 3.96 7.97 -15.95
CA ALA A 95 3.68 6.71 -16.64
C ALA A 95 4.96 5.92 -16.93
N ASN A 96 6.02 6.61 -17.39
CA ASN A 96 7.31 5.98 -17.66
C ASN A 96 7.99 5.44 -16.39
N GLU A 97 7.99 6.21 -15.29
CA GLU A 97 8.60 5.76 -14.03
C GLU A 97 7.77 4.61 -13.42
N VAL A 98 6.43 4.63 -13.54
CA VAL A 98 5.58 3.50 -13.14
C VAL A 98 5.94 2.26 -13.93
N ALA A 99 5.95 2.33 -15.27
CA ALA A 99 6.28 1.19 -16.14
C ALA A 99 7.71 0.66 -15.92
N LEU A 100 8.64 1.54 -15.55
CA LEU A 100 10.01 1.17 -15.21
C LEU A 100 10.10 0.43 -13.87
N LEU A 101 9.46 0.96 -12.83
CA LEU A 101 9.63 0.48 -11.45
C LEU A 101 8.69 -0.68 -11.11
N SER A 102 7.46 -0.73 -11.64
CA SER A 102 6.49 -1.78 -11.32
C SER A 102 6.96 -3.22 -11.55
N PRO A 103 7.76 -3.56 -12.60
CA PRO A 103 8.32 -4.92 -12.73
C PRO A 103 9.48 -5.23 -11.79
N GLN A 104 10.16 -4.23 -11.23
CA GLN A 104 11.43 -4.42 -10.53
C GLN A 104 11.25 -4.71 -9.03
N TYR A 105 10.09 -4.37 -8.47
CA TYR A 105 9.82 -4.45 -7.04
C TYR A 105 8.53 -5.20 -6.77
N THR A 106 8.44 -5.84 -5.60
CA THR A 106 7.21 -6.51 -5.17
C THR A 106 6.06 -5.52 -5.03
N HIS A 107 6.37 -4.29 -4.58
CA HIS A 107 5.40 -3.20 -4.44
C HIS A 107 5.95 -1.89 -4.99
N LEU A 108 5.20 -1.22 -5.84
CA LEU A 108 5.38 0.21 -6.13
C LEU A 108 4.31 1.01 -5.38
N ILE A 109 4.71 2.06 -4.66
CA ILE A 109 3.81 2.89 -3.86
C ILE A 109 3.91 4.33 -4.34
N THR A 110 2.81 4.90 -4.80
CA THR A 110 2.77 6.32 -5.22
C THR A 110 2.25 7.23 -4.10
N SER A 111 2.68 8.49 -4.06
CA SER A 111 2.14 9.50 -3.16
C SER A 111 2.14 10.87 -3.82
N GLY A 112 0.96 11.51 -3.90
CA GLY A 112 0.77 12.82 -4.53
C GLY A 112 0.07 12.74 -5.90
N GLY A 113 -0.21 13.91 -6.49
CA GLY A 113 -0.92 14.07 -7.76
C GLY A 113 -2.35 13.51 -7.79
N ILE A 114 -3.06 13.50 -6.65
CA ILE A 114 -4.44 13.01 -6.53
C ILE A 114 -5.29 14.06 -5.80
N GLY A 115 -6.23 14.60 -6.54
CA GLY A 115 -7.09 15.69 -6.13
C GLY A 115 -7.94 16.17 -7.30
N PRO A 116 -8.72 17.24 -7.09
CA PRO A 116 -9.62 17.77 -8.10
C PRO A 116 -8.95 18.75 -9.06
N THR A 117 -7.66 19.08 -8.91
CA THR A 117 -7.01 20.10 -9.74
C THR A 117 -6.50 19.52 -11.07
N HIS A 118 -6.11 20.39 -11.99
CA HIS A 118 -5.71 19.97 -13.33
C HIS A 118 -4.35 19.25 -13.35
N ASP A 119 -3.49 19.62 -12.41
CA ASP A 119 -2.17 19.02 -12.14
C ASP A 119 -2.26 17.68 -11.37
N ASP A 120 -3.38 17.35 -10.74
CA ASP A 120 -3.58 16.03 -10.15
C ASP A 120 -3.82 14.97 -11.24
N VAL A 121 -2.75 14.32 -11.72
CA VAL A 121 -2.78 13.43 -12.89
C VAL A 121 -2.37 11.98 -12.61
N THR A 122 -2.24 11.58 -11.34
CA THR A 122 -1.67 10.27 -10.98
C THR A 122 -2.49 9.10 -11.50
N PHE A 123 -3.84 9.13 -11.42
CA PHE A 123 -4.66 8.01 -11.90
C PHE A 123 -4.62 7.88 -13.43
N GLU A 124 -4.68 9.00 -14.13
CA GLU A 124 -4.55 9.09 -15.59
C GLU A 124 -3.21 8.54 -16.06
N SER A 125 -2.13 8.90 -15.36
CA SER A 125 -0.78 8.44 -15.66
C SER A 125 -0.59 6.95 -15.42
N ILE A 126 -1.25 6.40 -14.39
CA ILE A 126 -1.21 4.97 -14.10
C ILE A 126 -2.01 4.18 -15.13
N ALA A 127 -3.19 4.68 -15.52
CA ALA A 127 -3.95 4.11 -16.63
C ALA A 127 -3.12 4.10 -17.92
N MET A 128 -2.40 5.20 -18.20
CA MET A 128 -1.47 5.29 -19.33
C MET A 128 -0.34 4.25 -19.23
N ALA A 129 0.29 4.10 -18.07
CA ALA A 129 1.38 3.13 -17.86
C ALA A 129 0.94 1.68 -18.11
N PHE A 130 -0.27 1.35 -17.71
CA PHE A 130 -0.84 0.00 -17.83
C PHE A 130 -1.69 -0.21 -19.09
N GLN A 131 -1.82 0.81 -19.93
CA GLN A 131 -2.64 0.79 -21.14
C GLN A 131 -4.11 0.42 -20.83
N GLU A 132 -4.63 1.00 -19.75
CA GLU A 132 -5.99 0.78 -19.27
C GLU A 132 -6.90 1.97 -19.59
N GLU A 133 -8.19 1.69 -19.65
CA GLU A 133 -9.21 2.74 -19.66
C GLU A 133 -9.45 3.28 -18.24
N LEU A 134 -9.81 4.55 -18.15
CA LEU A 134 -10.31 5.16 -16.92
C LEU A 134 -11.81 4.95 -16.81
N VAL A 135 -12.26 4.56 -15.61
CA VAL A 135 -13.66 4.35 -15.30
C VAL A 135 -14.04 5.08 -14.02
N VAL A 136 -15.29 5.51 -13.94
CA VAL A 136 -15.85 6.04 -12.70
C VAL A 136 -16.16 4.88 -11.76
N HIS A 137 -15.45 4.79 -10.64
CA HIS A 137 -15.70 3.75 -9.64
C HIS A 137 -16.96 4.10 -8.84
N PRO A 138 -18.02 3.25 -8.83
CA PRO A 138 -19.31 3.58 -8.21
C PRO A 138 -19.21 3.98 -6.74
N GLU A 139 -18.34 3.32 -5.99
CA GLU A 139 -18.13 3.63 -4.57
C GLU A 139 -17.40 4.96 -4.34
N LEU A 140 -16.43 5.31 -5.20
CA LEU A 140 -15.75 6.60 -5.10
C LEU A 140 -16.67 7.74 -5.53
N GLU A 141 -17.53 7.53 -6.53
CA GLU A 141 -18.57 8.49 -6.91
C GLU A 141 -19.51 8.77 -5.73
N GLN A 142 -19.91 7.73 -4.97
CA GLN A 142 -20.69 7.93 -3.75
C GLN A 142 -19.94 8.75 -2.70
N LEU A 143 -18.63 8.52 -2.52
CA LEU A 143 -17.82 9.33 -1.61
C LEU A 143 -17.71 10.79 -2.08
N VAL A 144 -17.52 11.02 -3.39
CA VAL A 144 -17.51 12.37 -3.99
C VAL A 144 -18.86 13.05 -3.77
N LYS A 145 -19.97 12.36 -4.01
CA LYS A 145 -21.32 12.86 -3.75
C LYS A 145 -21.52 13.26 -2.29
N GLN A 146 -21.09 12.40 -1.36
CA GLN A 146 -21.24 12.66 0.07
C GLN A 146 -20.40 13.84 0.55
N PHE A 147 -19.21 14.03 -0.02
CA PHE A 147 -18.27 15.06 0.42
C PHE A 147 -18.48 16.41 -0.28
N PHE A 148 -18.69 16.40 -1.60
CA PHE A 148 -18.80 17.60 -2.43
C PHE A 148 -20.24 17.94 -2.84
N GLY A 149 -21.21 17.05 -2.59
CA GLY A 149 -22.62 17.30 -2.90
C GLY A 149 -22.97 17.23 -4.39
N THR A 150 -22.08 16.73 -5.24
CA THR A 150 -22.28 16.65 -6.70
C THR A 150 -21.89 15.27 -7.25
N VAL A 151 -22.53 14.90 -8.36
CA VAL A 151 -22.18 13.74 -9.23
C VAL A 151 -22.09 14.18 -10.69
N ASP A 152 -21.93 15.47 -10.92
CA ASP A 152 -21.75 16.02 -12.25
C ASP A 152 -20.44 15.48 -12.85
N LYS A 153 -20.56 14.70 -13.93
CA LYS A 153 -19.44 14.03 -14.59
C LYS A 153 -18.42 15.01 -15.17
N ASP A 154 -18.86 16.23 -15.49
CA ASP A 154 -17.99 17.27 -16.04
C ASP A 154 -17.29 18.08 -14.93
N SER A 155 -17.60 17.82 -13.66
CA SER A 155 -16.97 18.51 -12.54
C SER A 155 -15.56 17.99 -12.25
N ALA A 156 -14.64 18.90 -11.91
CA ALA A 156 -13.25 18.55 -11.62
C ALA A 156 -13.11 17.58 -10.43
N VAL A 157 -14.07 17.56 -9.51
CA VAL A 157 -14.08 16.63 -8.37
C VAL A 157 -14.34 15.17 -8.77
N MET A 158 -14.94 14.92 -9.94
CA MET A 158 -15.14 13.55 -10.44
C MET A 158 -13.83 12.86 -10.83
N LYS A 159 -12.73 13.60 -11.00
CA LYS A 159 -11.38 13.02 -11.12
C LYS A 159 -11.05 12.10 -9.93
N LEU A 160 -11.49 12.45 -8.72
CA LEU A 160 -11.29 11.64 -7.51
C LEU A 160 -12.01 10.28 -7.55
N ALA A 161 -13.01 10.14 -8.41
CA ALA A 161 -13.74 8.89 -8.62
C ALA A 161 -13.35 8.18 -9.93
N THR A 162 -12.53 8.80 -10.76
CA THR A 162 -12.12 8.29 -12.07
C THR A 162 -10.77 7.61 -11.92
N VAL A 163 -10.76 6.28 -12.01
CA VAL A 163 -9.60 5.42 -11.69
C VAL A 163 -9.36 4.42 -12.82
N PRO A 164 -8.16 3.82 -12.95
CA PRO A 164 -7.92 2.73 -13.90
C PRO A 164 -8.94 1.60 -13.73
N CYS A 165 -9.34 0.94 -14.81
CA CYS A 165 -10.36 -0.12 -14.77
C CYS A 165 -10.00 -1.31 -13.88
N SER A 166 -8.70 -1.57 -13.65
CA SER A 166 -8.21 -2.60 -12.73
C SER A 166 -8.25 -2.20 -11.25
N ALA A 167 -8.67 -0.96 -10.94
CA ALA A 167 -8.62 -0.41 -9.61
C ALA A 167 -9.42 -1.23 -8.59
N LYS A 168 -8.81 -1.48 -7.43
CA LYS A 168 -9.45 -2.05 -6.24
C LYS A 168 -9.34 -1.08 -5.08
N LEU A 169 -10.41 -1.02 -4.28
CA LEU A 169 -10.46 -0.19 -3.09
C LEU A 169 -10.13 -1.02 -1.85
N ASN A 170 -9.14 -0.58 -1.09
CA ASN A 170 -8.67 -1.26 0.11
C ASN A 170 -8.94 -0.38 1.33
N TYR A 171 -9.90 -0.80 2.15
CA TYR A 171 -10.28 -0.07 3.36
C TYR A 171 -9.54 -0.62 4.57
N GLY A 172 -8.89 0.28 5.30
CA GLY A 172 -8.36 -0.03 6.62
C GLY A 172 -9.40 0.14 7.70
N THR A 173 -9.02 -0.26 8.91
CA THR A 173 -9.79 -0.07 10.14
C THR A 173 -9.00 0.81 11.09
N ASP A 174 -9.70 1.61 11.87
CA ASP A 174 -9.09 2.39 12.92
C ASP A 174 -8.66 1.52 14.10
N PRO A 175 -7.36 1.42 14.45
CA PRO A 175 -6.91 0.58 15.53
C PRO A 175 -7.31 1.14 16.91
N GLN A 176 -7.66 2.42 17.01
CA GLN A 176 -8.14 3.02 18.26
C GLN A 176 -9.65 2.86 18.40
N THR A 177 -10.41 3.09 17.33
CA THR A 177 -11.88 3.13 17.39
C THR A 177 -12.57 1.86 16.86
N GLY A 178 -11.84 1.00 16.15
CA GLY A 178 -12.37 -0.19 15.48
C GLY A 178 -13.27 0.10 14.28
N LYS A 179 -13.45 1.37 13.90
CA LYS A 179 -14.31 1.78 12.79
C LYS A 179 -13.57 1.69 11.46
N GLY A 180 -14.27 1.30 10.40
CA GLY A 180 -13.73 1.35 9.03
C GLY A 180 -13.30 2.77 8.66
N LEU A 181 -12.18 2.88 7.95
CA LEU A 181 -11.71 4.13 7.38
C LEU A 181 -12.68 4.61 6.31
N ARG A 182 -12.86 5.93 6.24
CA ARG A 182 -13.77 6.54 5.27
C ARG A 182 -13.22 6.52 3.84
N TYR A 183 -11.90 6.55 3.68
CA TYR A 183 -11.24 6.65 2.38
C TYR A 183 -10.35 5.44 2.13
N PRO A 184 -10.41 4.83 0.94
CA PRO A 184 -9.63 3.65 0.62
C PRO A 184 -8.21 4.02 0.17
N LEU A 185 -7.31 3.03 0.24
CA LEU A 185 -6.14 2.98 -0.65
C LEU A 185 -6.60 2.36 -1.97
N VAL A 186 -6.17 2.93 -3.10
CA VAL A 186 -6.51 2.41 -4.42
C VAL A 186 -5.37 1.51 -4.88
N SER A 187 -5.61 0.31 -5.38
CA SER A 187 -4.55 -0.51 -6.01
C SER A 187 -4.91 -0.80 -7.45
N ALA A 188 -3.93 -0.77 -8.35
CA ALA A 188 -4.10 -1.09 -9.77
C ALA A 188 -3.25 -2.31 -10.12
N TRP A 189 -3.75 -3.15 -11.03
CA TRP A 189 -3.23 -4.49 -11.27
C TRP A 189 -3.01 -4.74 -12.76
N THR A 190 -1.86 -5.31 -13.11
CA THR A 190 -1.71 -6.02 -14.39
C THR A 190 -1.42 -7.49 -14.15
N MET A 191 -1.59 -8.33 -15.18
CA MET A 191 -1.33 -9.78 -15.16
C MET A 191 0.09 -10.16 -14.66
N ALA A 192 1.03 -9.22 -14.62
CA ALA A 192 2.42 -9.45 -14.23
C ALA A 192 2.92 -8.59 -13.05
N GLN A 193 2.19 -7.56 -12.61
CA GLN A 193 2.76 -6.50 -11.75
C GLN A 193 1.72 -5.88 -10.79
N ARG A 194 2.19 -5.49 -9.60
CA ARG A 194 1.35 -4.95 -8.53
C ARG A 194 1.74 -3.50 -8.19
N LEU A 195 0.77 -2.59 -8.29
CA LEU A 195 0.93 -1.17 -7.95
C LEU A 195 -0.06 -0.76 -6.86
N ILE A 196 0.47 -0.26 -5.75
CA ILE A 196 -0.33 0.39 -4.71
C ILE A 196 -0.38 1.87 -5.06
N VAL A 197 -1.56 2.32 -5.46
CA VAL A 197 -1.81 3.69 -5.86
C VAL A 197 -2.27 4.48 -4.64
N ASN A 198 -1.62 5.61 -4.42
CA ASN A 198 -2.02 6.62 -3.45
C ASN A 198 -1.71 6.29 -1.99
N PHE A 199 -0.68 6.94 -1.46
CA PHE A 199 -0.56 7.30 -0.07
C PHE A 199 -0.91 8.79 0.09
N HIS A 200 -2.14 9.09 0.51
CA HIS A 200 -2.48 10.41 1.03
C HIS A 200 -2.47 10.35 2.55
N ARG A 201 -1.68 11.22 3.20
CA ARG A 201 -1.64 11.30 4.66
C ARG A 201 -2.94 11.93 5.15
N CYS A 202 -4.00 11.13 5.26
CA CYS A 202 -5.20 11.54 5.99
C CYS A 202 -4.76 11.84 7.43
N ARG A 203 -4.83 13.13 7.82
CA ARG A 203 -4.34 13.66 9.10
C ARG A 203 -4.97 12.94 10.29
N THR A 204 -4.39 11.82 10.64
CA THR A 204 -4.63 11.14 11.91
C THR A 204 -3.32 11.18 12.66
N ASN A 205 -3.39 11.51 13.95
CA ASN A 205 -2.26 12.01 14.73
C ASN A 205 -1.05 11.04 14.84
N GLU A 206 -1.14 9.82 14.33
CA GLU A 206 -0.07 8.80 14.44
C GLU A 206 0.24 8.02 13.16
N GLY A 207 -0.48 8.22 12.05
CA GLY A 207 -0.29 7.49 10.79
C GLY A 207 -0.50 5.96 10.84
N ARG A 208 -0.90 5.39 11.99
CA ARG A 208 -1.12 3.94 12.18
C ARG A 208 -2.24 3.36 11.29
N LEU A 209 -3.21 4.20 10.91
CA LEU A 209 -4.34 3.83 10.05
C LEU A 209 -3.92 3.43 8.65
N ILE A 210 -3.08 4.27 8.04
CA ILE A 210 -2.64 4.06 6.66
C ILE A 210 -1.71 2.85 6.59
N LEU A 211 -0.91 2.63 7.64
CA LEU A 211 -0.14 1.41 7.79
C LEU A 211 -1.04 0.16 7.83
N LEU A 212 -2.23 0.21 8.44
CA LEU A 212 -3.13 -0.95 8.47
C LEU A 212 -3.79 -1.19 7.11
N SER A 213 -4.27 -0.15 6.41
CA SER A 213 -4.76 -0.31 5.04
C SER A 213 -3.66 -0.88 4.13
N LEU A 214 -2.45 -0.32 4.23
CA LEU A 214 -1.30 -0.79 3.47
C LEU A 214 -0.96 -2.23 3.86
N ALA A 215 -0.95 -2.56 5.14
CA ALA A 215 -0.73 -3.93 5.61
C ALA A 215 -1.81 -4.90 5.11
N LEU A 216 -3.09 -4.52 5.11
CA LEU A 216 -4.18 -5.34 4.56
C LEU A 216 -4.00 -5.55 3.06
N THR A 217 -3.71 -4.49 2.31
CA THR A 217 -3.36 -4.59 0.88
C THR A 217 -2.17 -5.52 0.65
N LEU A 218 -1.19 -5.52 1.55
CA LEU A 218 -0.02 -6.40 1.50
C LEU A 218 -0.28 -7.82 2.05
N MET A 219 -1.30 -8.00 2.89
CA MET A 219 -1.63 -9.26 3.59
C MET A 219 -2.67 -10.10 2.87
N ASP A 220 -3.57 -9.49 2.09
CA ASP A 220 -4.47 -10.20 1.15
C ASP A 220 -3.68 -10.92 0.02
N GLU A 221 -2.35 -10.92 0.10
CA GLU A 221 -1.40 -11.44 -0.90
C GLU A 221 -0.58 -12.67 -0.43
N VAL A 222 -0.80 -13.19 0.79
CA VAL A 222 -0.18 -14.43 1.35
C VAL A 222 -1.24 -15.51 1.59
#